data_AF-A0A963GGB5-F1
#
_entry.id   AF-A0A963GGB5-F1
#
_cell.length_a   1.000
_cell.length_b   1.000
_cell.length_c   1.000
_cell.angle_alpha   90.00
_cell.angle_beta   90.00
_cell.angle_gamma   90.00
#
_symmetry.space_group_name_H-M   'P 1'
#
loop_
_entity.id
_entity.type
_entity.pdbx_description
1 polymer ?
#
loop_
_entity_poly.entity_id
_entity_poly.type
_entity_poly.pdbx_seq_one_letter_code
_entity_poly.pdbx_strand_id
1 'polypeptide(L)'
;MTPEPDTPPSRIPWLAWFMALCGTATTVFGLALMLGAGRDWHPLLAEDGAGVVFLVSGIALAGSAAFPIVLRRLASADENPQ
;
A
#
# COMPACT_ATOMS: atom_id res chain seq x y z
N MET A 1 38.72 -11.58 19.98
CA MET A 1 37.90 -10.70 19.14
C MET A 1 37.38 -11.53 17.98
N THR A 2 36.26 -12.21 18.18
CA THR A 2 35.56 -12.94 17.11
C THR A 2 34.59 -11.96 16.46
N PRO A 3 34.57 -11.84 15.11
CA PRO A 3 33.66 -10.96 14.41
C PRO A 3 32.21 -11.35 14.71
N GLU A 4 31.40 -10.37 15.07
CA GLU A 4 29.97 -10.50 15.32
C GLU A 4 29.27 -10.82 13.97
N PRO A 5 28.38 -11.83 13.91
CA PRO A 5 27.76 -12.23 12.66
C PRO A 5 26.74 -11.20 12.18
N ASP A 6 27.04 -10.63 11.01
CA ASP A 6 26.18 -10.11 9.95
C ASP A 6 24.70 -9.85 10.31
N THR A 7 24.33 -8.58 10.33
CA THR A 7 22.96 -8.10 10.53
C THR A 7 21.98 -8.77 9.55
N PRO A 8 20.83 -9.28 10.04
CA PRO A 8 19.91 -10.04 9.21
C PRO A 8 19.37 -9.19 8.06
N PRO A 9 19.08 -9.82 6.90
CA PRO A 9 18.66 -9.11 5.69
C PRO A 9 17.45 -8.23 6.00
N SER A 10 17.54 -6.96 5.62
CA SER A 10 16.49 -5.95 5.74
C SER A 10 15.35 -6.27 4.76
N ARG A 11 14.67 -7.39 5.00
CA ARG A 11 13.51 -7.87 4.26
C ARG A 11 12.44 -6.78 4.35
N ILE A 12 12.00 -6.27 3.21
CA ILE A 12 10.90 -5.29 3.13
C ILE A 12 9.79 -5.80 4.05
N PRO A 13 9.27 -4.98 4.98
CA PRO A 13 8.27 -5.46 5.92
C PRO A 13 7.12 -6.05 5.10
N TRP A 14 6.91 -7.36 5.26
CA TRP A 14 5.91 -8.13 4.52
C TRP A 14 4.55 -7.43 4.49
N LEU A 15 4.22 -6.77 5.60
CA LEU A 15 3.02 -5.95 5.78
C LEU A 15 2.94 -4.73 4.83
N ALA A 16 4.05 -4.04 4.54
CA ALA A 16 4.07 -2.91 3.61
C ALA A 16 3.79 -3.39 2.18
N TRP A 17 4.32 -4.55 1.80
CA TRP A 17 4.03 -5.17 0.51
C TRP A 17 2.57 -5.60 0.42
N PHE A 18 2.02 -6.17 1.49
CA PHE A 18 0.61 -6.57 1.57
C PHE A 18 -0.34 -5.36 1.49
N MET A 19 -0.02 -4.27 2.20
CA MET A 19 -0.78 -3.00 2.16
C MET A 19 -0.70 -2.34 0.78
N ALA A 20 0.47 -2.33 0.14
CA ALA A 20 0.61 -1.80 -1.22
C ALA A 20 -0.19 -2.62 -2.25
N LEU A 21 -0.14 -3.95 -2.18
CA LEU A 21 -0.92 -4.83 -3.05
C LEU A 21 -2.42 -4.68 -2.83
N CYS A 22 -2.87 -4.66 -1.57
CA CYS A 22 -4.28 -4.50 -1.23
C CYS A 22 -4.80 -3.10 -1.63
N GLY A 23 -3.99 -2.05 -1.43
CA GLY A 23 -4.33 -0.69 -1.81
C GLY A 23 -4.47 -0.54 -3.33
N THR A 24 -3.47 -1.02 -4.09
CA THR A 24 -3.53 -1.02 -5.56
C THR A 24 -4.70 -1.84 -6.11
N ALA A 25 -4.97 -3.02 -5.57
CA ALA A 25 -6.14 -3.82 -5.96
C ALA A 25 -7.47 -3.06 -5.72
N THR A 26 -7.58 -2.39 -4.57
CA THR A 26 -8.77 -1.59 -4.20
C THR A 26 -8.93 -0.36 -5.11
N THR A 27 -7.84 0.32 -5.46
CA THR A 27 -7.83 1.46 -6.39
C THR A 27 -8.22 1.03 -7.81
N VAL A 28 -7.67 -0.09 -8.30
CA VAL A 28 -8.02 -0.64 -9.62
C VAL A 28 -9.48 -1.06 -9.66
N PHE A 29 -9.98 -1.68 -8.58
CA PHE A 29 -11.38 -2.06 -8.47
C PHE A 29 -12.30 -0.82 -8.44
N GLY A 30 -11.97 0.21 -7.65
CA GLY A 30 -12.70 1.48 -7.64
C GLY A 30 -12.72 2.18 -9.00
N LEU A 31 -11.61 2.14 -9.74
CA LEU A 31 -11.52 2.66 -11.10
C LEU A 31 -12.45 1.86 -12.04
N ALA A 32 -12.42 0.53 -11.97
CA ALA A 32 -13.30 -0.33 -12.76
C ALA A 32 -14.79 -0.07 -12.47
N LEU A 33 -15.14 0.18 -11.20
CA LEU A 33 -16.51 0.58 -10.82
C LEU A 33 -16.90 1.92 -11.44
N MET A 34 -16.02 2.92 -11.45
CA MET A 34 -16.28 4.22 -12.12
C MET A 34 -16.43 4.09 -13.64
N LEU A 35 -15.74 3.14 -14.29
CA LEU A 35 -15.93 2.87 -15.72
C LEU A 35 -17.29 2.18 -16.03
N GLY A 36 -18.11 1.91 -15.02
CA GLY A 36 -19.43 1.29 -15.18
C GLY A 36 -19.41 -0.24 -15.17
N ALA A 37 -18.26 -0.87 -14.91
CA ALA A 37 -18.16 -2.33 -14.81
C ALA A 37 -18.97 -2.90 -13.62
N GLY A 38 -19.30 -2.07 -12.63
CA GLY A 38 -20.17 -2.43 -11.51
C GLY A 38 -21.67 -2.48 -11.85
N ARG A 39 -22.07 -1.89 -12.99
CA ARG A 39 -23.47 -1.74 -13.39
C ARG A 39 -24.14 -3.06 -13.78
N ASP A 40 -23.35 -4.03 -14.23
CA ASP A 40 -23.81 -5.39 -14.56
C ASP A 40 -23.82 -6.34 -13.34
N TRP A 41 -23.13 -5.99 -12.24
CA TRP A 41 -22.96 -6.86 -11.07
C TRP A 41 -23.86 -6.51 -9.87
N HIS A 42 -24.13 -5.24 -9.58
CA HIS A 42 -25.07 -4.88 -8.51
C HIS A 42 -25.56 -3.42 -8.59
N PRO A 43 -26.85 -3.12 -8.39
CA PRO A 43 -27.37 -1.74 -8.42
C PRO A 43 -26.74 -0.80 -7.36
N LEU A 44 -26.23 -1.34 -6.24
CA LEU A 44 -25.44 -0.56 -5.26
C LEU A 44 -24.04 -0.15 -5.76
N LEU A 45 -23.48 -0.87 -6.74
CA LEU A 45 -22.22 -0.52 -7.39
C LEU A 45 -22.41 0.46 -8.55
N ALA A 46 -23.66 0.69 -8.97
CA ALA A 46 -24.02 1.66 -9.99
C ALA A 46 -24.19 3.08 -9.43
N GLU A 47 -24.26 3.23 -8.10
CA GLU A 47 -24.15 4.53 -7.45
C GLU A 47 -22.70 5.00 -7.48
N ASP A 48 -22.48 6.16 -8.11
CA ASP A 48 -21.17 6.80 -8.34
C ASP A 48 -20.32 6.90 -7.03
N GLY A 49 -20.99 6.96 -5.88
CA GLY A 49 -20.36 6.98 -4.56
C GLY A 49 -19.55 5.73 -4.21
N ALA A 50 -19.95 4.53 -4.67
CA ALA A 50 -19.24 3.29 -4.35
C ALA A 50 -17.84 3.26 -5.00
N GLY A 51 -17.73 3.70 -6.25
CA GLY A 51 -16.45 3.80 -6.95
C GLY A 51 -15.49 4.78 -6.28
N VAL A 52 -15.99 5.95 -5.87
CA VAL A 52 -15.20 6.99 -5.20
C VAL A 52 -14.69 6.53 -3.83
N VAL A 53 -15.53 5.88 -3.01
CA VAL A 53 -15.11 5.37 -1.70
C VAL A 53 -14.01 4.31 -1.84
N PHE A 54 -14.15 3.37 -2.78
CA PHE A 54 -13.10 2.38 -3.06
C PHE A 54 -11.80 3.03 -3.55
N LEU A 55 -11.89 4.04 -4.41
CA LEU A 55 -10.71 4.75 -4.90
C LEU A 55 -9.96 5.47 -3.77
N VAL A 56 -10.68 6.24 -2.94
CA VAL A 56 -10.10 6.98 -1.81
C VAL A 56 -9.51 6.03 -0.78
N SER A 57 -10.23 4.96 -0.41
CA SER A 57 -9.73 3.94 0.51
C SER A 57 -8.47 3.25 -0.04
N GLY A 58 -8.43 2.91 -1.34
CA GLY A 58 -7.25 2.32 -1.97
C GLY A 58 -6.03 3.24 -1.94
N ILE A 59 -6.21 4.53 -2.25
CA ILE A 59 -5.14 5.54 -2.19
C ILE A 59 -4.65 5.73 -0.75
N ALA A 60 -5.57 5.80 0.22
CA ALA A 60 -5.22 5.93 1.65
C ALA A 60 -4.44 4.71 2.16
N LEU A 61 -4.81 3.51 1.72
CA LEU A 61 -4.12 2.27 2.09
C LEU A 61 -2.72 2.20 1.45
N ALA A 62 -2.60 2.58 0.17
CA ALA A 62 -1.33 2.66 -0.53
C ALA A 62 -0.39 3.71 0.10
N GLY A 63 -0.93 4.88 0.50
CA GLY A 63 -0.18 5.90 1.24
C GLY A 63 0.30 5.42 2.62
N SER A 64 -0.51 4.62 3.30
CA SER A 64 -0.13 4.01 4.59
C SER A 64 1.02 3.01 4.45
N ALA A 65 1.16 2.35 3.29
CA ALA A 65 2.31 1.50 2.98
C ALA A 65 3.61 2.29 2.74
N ALA A 66 3.52 3.57 2.35
CA ALA A 66 4.70 4.42 2.13
C ALA A 66 5.38 4.85 3.45
N PHE A 67 4.61 4.97 4.55
CA PHE A 67 5.12 5.38 5.86
C PHE A 67 6.23 4.45 6.43
N PRO A 68 6.06 3.12 6.50
CA PRO A 68 7.12 2.22 6.96
C PRO A 68 8.36 2.21 6.04
N ILE A 69 8.20 2.53 4.75
CA ILE A 69 9.33 2.67 3.81
C ILE A 69 10.16 3.91 4.15
N VAL A 70 9.51 5.03 4.48
CA VAL A 70 10.18 6.26 4.89
C VAL A 70 10.88 6.10 6.25
N LEU A 71 10.23 5.46 7.23
CA LEU A 71 10.86 5.18 8.53
C LEU A 71 12.13 4.33 8.38
N ARG A 72 12.15 3.37 7.46
CA ARG A 72 13.37 2.62 7.14
C ARG A 72 14.45 3.49 6.51
N ARG A 73 14.09 4.38 5.58
CA ARG A 73 15.06 5.33 5.01
C ARG A 73 15.67 6.22 6.09
N LEU A 74 14.86 6.70 7.04
CA LEU A 74 15.33 7.48 8.17
C LEU A 74 16.26 6.65 9.07
N ALA A 75 15.87 5.43 9.46
CA ALA A 75 16.73 4.55 10.25
C ALA A 75 18.07 4.26 9.58
N SER A 76 18.08 4.00 8.26
CA SER A 76 19.33 3.78 7.51
C SER A 76 20.19 5.03 7.35
N ALA A 77 19.57 6.22 7.35
CA ALA A 77 20.29 7.49 7.29
C ALA A 77 20.89 7.85 8.66
N ASP A 78 20.20 7.51 9.75
CA ASP A 78 20.66 7.73 11.13
C ASP A 78 21.81 6.79 11.51
N GLU A 79 21.81 5.56 10.97
CA GLU A 79 22.88 4.57 11.17
C GLU A 79 24.14 4.84 10.33
N ASN A 80 24.05 5.74 9.34
CA ASN A 80 25.20 6.24 8.58
C ASN A 80 25.39 7.74 8.83
N PRO A 81 25.80 8.14 10.05
CA PRO A 81 26.17 9.53 10.32
C PRO A 81 27.47 9.82 9.58
N GLN A 82 27.35 10.42 8.40
CA GLN A 82 28.44 11.13 7.72
C GLN A 82 28.71 12.45 8.44
#